data_AF-A0A6J5E2R0-F1
#
_entry.id   AF-A0A6J5E2R0-F1
#
_cell.length_a   1.000
_cell.length_b   1.000
_cell.length_c   1.000
_cell.angle_alpha   90.00
_cell.angle_beta   90.00
_cell.angle_gamma   90.00
#
_symmetry.space_group_name_H-M   'P 1'
#
loop_
_entity.id
_entity.type
_entity.pdbx_description
1 polymer ?
#
loop_
_entity_poly.entity_id
_entity_poly.type
_entity_poly.pdbx_seq_one_letter_code
_entity_poly.pdbx_strand_id
1 'polypeptide(L)'
;MALDPSNAVVHLSMRRGEHELSVGTGILYSRNGKVFIVTAWHNLSGRHAITMKPISSVLAFPDTVVATVSCRTDLNGKTYGYSRLPFTIPLEVNDTPTYLVHAQAFPRVDVAAIPFDVGIPYQIEMQVSNGGVAKMTWLPRGPISANGMTSDVECIQDVESSYAQPQSFPDLWLGDDLFIMGYPRALSDLFGQPLWKRATVASSPQSGTRVKHFLVDCASREGMSGAPVVSYNRTGLTMNGGAIQVGTPTTIFHGIYTSRVGKADLFEAQIGTVWQRTAADEIIDAGVPASPSESLEAYASEIEAVIEQSWHTDAGFAEKMVEWEAPREYFLQSVMEALHGRADPSDVRERILDAARRKLGALSAKQAS
;
A
#
# COMPACT_ATOMS: atom_id res chain seq x y z
N MET A 1 1.69 28.52 11.51
CA MET A 1 2.69 27.82 10.68
C MET A 1 1.92 27.08 9.61
N ALA A 2 2.37 27.08 8.35
CA ALA A 2 1.72 26.23 7.35
C ALA A 2 1.99 24.77 7.73
N LEU A 3 0.95 23.93 7.70
CA LEU A 3 1.06 22.51 8.00
C LEU A 3 1.85 21.84 6.88
N ASP A 4 2.96 21.17 7.20
CA ASP A 4 3.82 20.49 6.23
C ASP A 4 3.39 19.02 6.11
N PRO A 5 2.86 18.60 4.95
CA PRO A 5 2.40 17.22 4.79
C PRO A 5 3.52 16.19 4.85
N SER A 6 4.79 16.62 4.76
CA SER A 6 5.96 15.76 4.97
C SER A 6 5.97 15.12 6.36
N ASN A 7 5.39 15.76 7.38
CA ASN A 7 5.33 15.24 8.75
C ASN A 7 4.42 14.01 8.89
N ALA A 8 3.43 13.84 8.02
CA ALA A 8 2.58 12.65 8.01
C ALA A 8 3.24 11.44 7.33
N VAL A 9 4.37 11.64 6.63
CA VAL A 9 5.04 10.60 5.86
C VAL A 9 5.98 9.78 6.75
N VAL A 10 5.89 8.47 6.61
CA VAL A 10 6.62 7.47 7.41
C VAL A 10 7.68 6.81 6.55
N HIS A 11 8.91 6.75 7.03
CA HIS A 11 9.94 5.90 6.42
C HIS A 11 9.81 4.49 6.98
N LEU A 12 9.79 3.47 6.11
CA LEU A 12 9.67 2.07 6.50
C LEU A 12 10.94 1.31 6.10
N SER A 13 11.50 0.56 7.05
CA SER A 13 12.55 -0.43 6.81
C SER A 13 11.97 -1.81 7.10
N MET A 14 11.82 -2.61 6.04
CA MET A 14 11.32 -3.97 6.12
C MET A 14 12.45 -4.92 6.47
N ARG A 15 12.29 -5.74 7.51
CA ARG A 15 13.37 -6.56 8.05
C ARG A 15 12.98 -8.02 8.23
N ARG A 16 13.99 -8.88 8.23
CA ARG A 16 13.95 -10.24 8.77
C ARG A 16 14.93 -10.32 9.94
N GLY A 17 14.44 -10.38 11.16
CA GLY A 17 15.27 -10.18 12.35
C GLY A 17 16.01 -8.85 12.27
N GLU A 18 17.34 -8.89 12.36
CA GLU A 18 18.19 -7.69 12.30
C GLU A 18 18.56 -7.24 10.87
N HIS A 19 18.20 -8.01 9.85
CA HIS A 19 18.59 -7.74 8.46
C HIS A 19 17.55 -6.91 7.73
N GLU A 20 17.94 -5.75 7.21
CA GLU A 20 17.11 -4.96 6.29
C GLU A 20 17.01 -5.66 4.93
N LEU A 21 15.77 -5.89 4.49
CA LEU A 21 15.45 -6.50 3.20
C LEU A 21 15.16 -5.45 2.13
N SER A 22 14.46 -4.38 2.52
CA SER A 22 14.05 -3.31 1.63
C SER A 22 13.59 -2.08 2.42
N VAL A 23 13.44 -0.97 1.70
CA VAL A 23 12.88 0.28 2.22
C VAL A 23 11.59 0.60 1.49
N GLY A 24 10.68 1.25 2.19
CA GLY A 24 9.38 1.70 1.70
C GLY A 24 8.95 3.01 2.35
N THR A 25 7.79 3.49 1.94
CA THR A 25 7.15 4.67 2.50
C THR A 25 5.79 4.28 3.06
N GLY A 26 5.34 4.97 4.10
CA GLY A 26 3.96 4.91 4.57
C GLY A 26 3.43 6.29 4.91
N ILE A 27 2.22 6.33 5.42
CA ILE A 27 1.56 7.56 5.85
C ILE A 27 0.77 7.34 7.12
N LEU A 28 0.82 8.32 8.02
CA LEU A 28 -0.07 8.38 9.17
C LEU A 28 -1.47 8.78 8.72
N TYR A 29 -2.45 7.93 9.04
CA TYR A 29 -3.82 8.05 8.57
C TYR A 29 -4.78 7.94 9.76
N SER A 30 -5.65 8.94 9.92
CA SER A 30 -6.67 8.96 10.97
C SER A 30 -8.01 8.47 10.44
N ARG A 31 -8.62 7.51 11.14
CA ARG A 31 -9.99 7.06 10.84
C ARG A 31 -10.65 6.49 12.09
N ASN A 32 -11.92 6.82 12.30
CA ASN A 32 -12.72 6.35 13.45
C ASN A 32 -12.05 6.64 14.82
N GLY A 33 -11.37 7.78 14.94
CA GLY A 33 -10.65 8.19 16.16
C GLY A 33 -9.36 7.40 16.44
N LYS A 34 -8.92 6.54 15.52
CA LYS A 34 -7.70 5.74 15.60
C LYS A 34 -6.69 6.18 14.54
N VAL A 35 -5.42 5.89 14.79
CA VAL A 35 -4.31 6.18 13.87
C VAL A 35 -3.78 4.88 13.29
N PHE A 36 -3.43 4.92 12.01
CA PHE A 36 -2.89 3.82 11.25
C PHE A 36 -1.65 4.28 10.47
N ILE A 37 -0.72 3.37 10.21
CA ILE A 37 0.29 3.53 9.17
C ILE A 37 -0.24 2.82 7.92
N VAL A 38 -0.63 3.58 6.90
CA VAL A 38 -1.06 3.03 5.61
C VAL A 38 0.14 2.96 4.67
N THR A 39 0.31 1.85 3.97
CA THR A 39 1.42 1.62 3.05
C THR A 39 1.04 0.65 1.94
N ALA A 40 1.95 0.35 1.03
CA ALA A 40 1.77 -0.69 0.02
C ALA A 40 1.77 -2.07 0.67
N TRP A 41 0.84 -2.95 0.28
CA TRP A 41 0.75 -4.30 0.84
C TRP A 41 2.03 -5.10 0.61
N HIS A 42 2.64 -4.96 -0.57
CA HIS A 42 3.89 -5.65 -0.89
C HIS A 42 5.09 -5.25 -0.03
N ASN A 43 5.08 -4.08 0.62
CA ASN A 43 6.09 -3.73 1.61
C ASN A 43 6.00 -4.70 2.80
N LEU A 44 4.79 -5.06 3.22
CA LEU A 44 4.59 -5.92 4.40
C LEU A 44 4.73 -7.40 4.03
N SER A 45 4.15 -7.82 2.91
CA SER A 45 4.20 -9.23 2.49
C SER A 45 5.55 -9.65 1.88
N GLY A 46 6.34 -8.70 1.38
CA GLY A 46 7.55 -8.97 0.59
C GLY A 46 7.28 -9.64 -0.76
N ARG A 47 6.03 -9.62 -1.24
CA ARG A 47 5.56 -10.32 -2.45
C ARG A 47 4.94 -9.36 -3.44
N HIS A 48 5.12 -9.65 -4.72
CA HIS A 48 4.48 -8.89 -5.78
C HIS A 48 2.95 -9.06 -5.72
N ALA A 49 2.20 -7.95 -5.70
CA ALA A 49 0.76 -7.93 -5.43
C ALA A 49 -0.10 -8.77 -6.38
N ILE A 50 0.38 -8.99 -7.60
CA ILE A 50 -0.35 -9.78 -8.61
C ILE A 50 0.19 -11.21 -8.71
N THR A 51 1.51 -11.38 -8.75
CA THR A 51 2.13 -12.67 -9.10
C THR A 51 2.51 -13.48 -7.87
N MET A 52 2.39 -12.93 -6.66
CA MET A 52 2.78 -13.55 -5.38
C MET A 52 4.28 -13.89 -5.23
N LYS A 53 5.07 -13.70 -6.29
CA LYS A 53 6.51 -13.96 -6.31
C LYS A 53 7.24 -13.06 -5.30
N PRO A 54 8.29 -13.57 -4.64
CA PRO A 54 9.15 -12.76 -3.77
C PRO A 54 9.73 -11.55 -4.52
N ILE A 55 9.76 -10.39 -3.85
CA ILE A 55 10.37 -9.16 -4.39
C ILE A 55 11.88 -9.12 -4.10
N SER A 56 12.29 -9.59 -2.91
CA SER A 56 13.70 -9.57 -2.53
C SER A 56 14.48 -10.67 -3.26
N SER A 57 15.68 -10.32 -3.73
CA SER A 57 16.65 -11.26 -4.30
C SER A 57 17.22 -12.25 -3.27
N VAL A 58 17.04 -11.98 -1.97
CA VAL A 58 17.50 -12.83 -0.87
C VAL A 58 16.45 -13.88 -0.48
N LEU A 59 15.31 -13.95 -1.19
CA LEU A 59 14.21 -14.91 -0.99
C LEU A 59 13.68 -14.97 0.46
N ALA A 60 13.83 -13.89 1.22
CA ALA A 60 13.28 -13.75 2.56
C ALA A 60 12.08 -12.80 2.56
N PHE A 61 11.10 -13.08 3.43
CA PHE A 61 9.94 -12.21 3.65
C PHE A 61 10.08 -11.45 4.96
N PRO A 62 9.62 -10.18 5.03
CA PRO A 62 9.67 -9.39 6.25
C PRO A 62 8.93 -10.06 7.41
N ASP A 63 9.51 -10.01 8.61
CA ASP A 63 8.84 -10.37 9.87
C ASP A 63 8.56 -9.13 10.74
N THR A 64 9.27 -8.04 10.48
CA THR A 64 9.21 -6.80 11.23
C THR A 64 9.35 -5.60 10.30
N VAL A 65 8.77 -4.48 10.71
CA VAL A 65 8.94 -3.17 10.08
C VAL A 65 9.44 -2.19 11.11
N VAL A 66 10.52 -1.48 10.80
CA VAL A 66 10.93 -0.29 11.54
C VAL A 66 10.28 0.92 10.89
N ALA A 67 9.33 1.52 11.60
CA ALA A 67 8.62 2.72 11.18
C ALA A 67 9.24 3.95 11.81
N THR A 68 9.74 4.86 10.99
CA THR A 68 10.27 6.16 11.44
C THR A 68 9.26 7.25 11.16
N VAL A 69 8.62 7.73 12.22
CA VAL A 69 7.51 8.69 12.17
C VAL A 69 7.93 10.07 12.67
N SER A 70 7.37 11.14 12.10
CA SER A 70 7.57 12.49 12.63
C SER A 70 6.74 12.68 13.89
N CYS A 71 7.36 13.23 14.93
CA CYS A 71 6.77 13.52 16.21
C CYS A 71 6.94 15.01 16.50
N ARG A 72 5.82 15.73 16.60
CA ARG A 72 5.78 17.13 17.00
C ARG A 72 5.98 17.22 18.50
N THR A 73 6.84 18.12 18.94
CA THR A 73 6.97 18.51 20.34
C THR A 73 6.45 19.92 20.50
N ASP A 74 5.48 20.11 21.41
CA ASP A 74 4.99 21.41 21.81
C ASP A 74 5.48 21.72 23.24
N LEU A 75 5.79 22.99 23.51
CA LEU A 75 6.13 23.52 24.83
C LEU A 75 5.14 24.62 25.20
N ASN A 76 4.38 24.43 26.27
CA ASN A 76 3.35 25.37 26.75
C ASN A 76 2.37 25.76 25.62
N GLY A 77 1.94 24.78 24.82
CA GLY A 77 0.97 24.96 23.72
C GLY A 77 1.54 25.61 22.46
N LYS A 78 2.86 25.79 22.35
CA LYS A 78 3.53 26.26 21.12
C LYS A 78 4.45 25.18 20.57
N THR A 79 4.39 24.96 19.26
CA THR A 79 5.29 24.02 18.59
C THR A 79 6.74 24.45 18.74
N TYR A 80 7.52 23.56 19.35
CA TYR A 80 8.95 23.71 19.59
C TYR A 80 9.76 23.13 18.44
N GLY A 81 9.35 21.97 17.92
CA GLY A 81 10.02 21.31 16.81
C GLY A 81 9.46 19.95 16.47
N TYR A 82 10.12 19.28 15.53
CA TYR A 82 9.79 17.94 15.06
C TYR A 82 11.03 17.05 15.20
N SER A 83 10.80 15.81 15.59
CA SER A 83 11.82 14.76 15.67
C SER A 83 11.30 13.50 14.98
N ARG A 84 12.13 12.84 14.19
CA ARG A 84 11.78 11.57 13.55
C ARG A 84 12.26 10.40 14.39
N LEU A 85 11.33 9.58 14.87
CA LEU A 85 11.58 8.54 15.85
C LEU A 85 11.26 7.16 15.26
N PRO A 86 12.23 6.22 15.23
CA PRO A 86 12.03 4.86 14.75
C PRO A 86 11.47 3.95 15.84
N PHE A 87 10.45 3.15 15.53
CA PHE A 87 9.98 2.07 16.40
C PHE A 87 9.71 0.81 15.59
N THR A 88 9.85 -0.36 16.24
CA THR A 88 9.69 -1.66 15.58
C THR A 88 8.28 -2.18 15.74
N ILE A 89 7.71 -2.66 14.64
CA ILE A 89 6.38 -3.27 14.57
C ILE A 89 6.57 -4.72 14.09
N PRO A 90 6.17 -5.73 14.88
CA PRO A 90 6.10 -7.10 14.39
C PRO A 90 4.97 -7.21 13.38
N LEU A 91 5.22 -7.85 12.23
CA LEU A 91 4.18 -8.08 11.21
C LEU A 91 3.28 -9.25 11.56
N GLU A 92 3.75 -10.16 12.41
CA GLU A 92 3.00 -11.28 12.95
C GLU A 92 3.31 -11.45 14.45
N VAL A 93 2.29 -11.75 15.23
CA VAL A 93 2.41 -12.09 16.66
C VAL A 93 1.61 -13.36 16.89
N ASN A 94 2.26 -14.42 17.37
CA ASN A 94 1.65 -15.74 17.55
C ASN A 94 0.93 -16.23 16.27
N ASP A 95 1.66 -16.20 15.14
CA ASP A 95 1.16 -16.59 13.81
C ASP A 95 -0.06 -15.80 13.31
N THR A 96 -0.34 -14.65 13.93
CA THR A 96 -1.43 -13.75 13.55
C THR A 96 -0.87 -12.44 13.01
N PRO A 97 -1.17 -12.09 11.74
CA PRO A 97 -0.75 -10.82 11.19
C PRO A 97 -1.30 -9.61 11.94
N THR A 98 -0.46 -8.60 12.10
CA THR A 98 -0.77 -7.37 12.85
C THR A 98 -1.29 -6.23 11.97
N TYR A 99 -1.48 -6.49 10.68
CA TYR A 99 -1.91 -5.50 9.69
C TYR A 99 -3.16 -5.95 8.95
N LEU A 100 -3.90 -4.95 8.47
CA LEU A 100 -5.18 -5.09 7.79
C LEU A 100 -4.99 -5.01 6.28
N VAL A 101 -5.83 -5.75 5.55
CA VAL A 101 -5.86 -5.79 4.09
C VAL A 101 -7.29 -5.56 3.59
N HIS A 102 -7.43 -5.34 2.29
CA HIS A 102 -8.73 -5.07 1.71
C HIS A 102 -9.57 -6.35 1.64
N ALA A 103 -10.88 -6.25 1.90
CA ALA A 103 -11.79 -7.40 1.91
C ALA A 103 -11.89 -8.09 0.54
N GLN A 104 -11.78 -7.32 -0.56
CA GLN A 104 -11.61 -7.88 -1.90
C GLN A 104 -10.20 -8.47 -2.04
N ALA A 105 -10.14 -9.80 -2.09
CA ALA A 105 -8.88 -10.54 -2.23
C ALA A 105 -8.39 -10.63 -3.69
N PHE A 106 -9.30 -10.54 -4.69
CA PHE A 106 -8.95 -10.52 -6.11
C PHE A 106 -9.93 -9.67 -6.95
N PRO A 107 -9.46 -8.85 -7.93
CA PRO A 107 -8.07 -8.40 -8.06
C PRO A 107 -7.59 -7.72 -6.77
N ARG A 108 -6.34 -7.97 -6.40
CA ARG A 108 -5.79 -7.54 -5.11
C ARG A 108 -5.66 -6.02 -5.04
N VAL A 109 -6.05 -5.44 -3.91
CA VAL A 109 -5.71 -4.06 -3.54
C VAL A 109 -4.32 -4.07 -2.90
N ASP A 110 -3.35 -3.41 -3.52
CA ASP A 110 -1.95 -3.36 -3.05
C ASP A 110 -1.75 -2.31 -1.94
N VAL A 111 -2.69 -2.21 -1.01
CA VAL A 111 -2.66 -1.29 0.14
C VAL A 111 -2.92 -2.10 1.40
N ALA A 112 -2.21 -1.74 2.47
CA ALA A 112 -2.40 -2.31 3.80
C ALA A 112 -2.38 -1.21 4.86
N ALA A 113 -3.00 -1.49 6.01
CA ALA A 113 -3.04 -0.59 7.15
C ALA A 113 -2.53 -1.28 8.42
N ILE A 114 -1.52 -0.71 9.06
CA ILE A 114 -1.00 -1.16 10.35
C ILE A 114 -1.65 -0.30 11.44
N PRO A 115 -2.40 -0.86 12.40
CA PRO A 115 -2.88 -0.11 13.56
C PRO A 115 -1.71 0.49 14.35
N PHE A 116 -1.79 1.78 14.69
CA PHE A 116 -0.78 2.49 15.46
C PHE A 116 -1.44 3.18 16.65
N ASP A 117 -1.30 2.57 17.84
CA ASP A 117 -1.88 3.11 19.06
C ASP A 117 -0.98 4.21 19.65
N VAL A 118 -1.29 5.45 19.30
CA VAL A 118 -0.52 6.61 19.76
C VAL A 118 -0.60 6.85 21.27
N GLY A 119 -1.51 6.19 21.98
CA GLY A 119 -1.72 6.34 23.42
C GLY A 119 -0.89 5.40 24.30
N ILE A 120 -0.07 4.53 23.71
CA ILE A 120 0.79 3.59 24.47
C ILE A 120 2.29 3.85 24.24
N PRO A 121 3.14 3.48 25.21
CA PRO A 121 4.59 3.62 25.06
C PRO A 121 5.17 2.56 24.12
N TYR A 122 6.09 2.99 23.25
CA TYR A 122 6.91 2.15 22.37
C TYR A 122 8.38 2.21 22.78
N GLN A 123 9.13 1.14 22.53
CA GLN A 123 10.59 1.17 22.62
C GLN A 123 11.16 1.68 21.29
N ILE A 124 12.08 2.63 21.40
CA ILE A 124 12.82 3.17 20.26
C ILE A 124 14.32 3.00 20.48
N GLU A 125 15.04 2.81 19.39
CA GLU A 125 16.49 2.66 19.38
C GLU A 125 17.10 3.81 18.58
N MET A 126 18.01 4.55 19.21
CA MET A 126 18.69 5.69 18.58
C MET A 126 20.20 5.47 18.58
N GLN A 127 20.82 5.71 17.43
CA GLN A 127 22.27 5.81 17.32
C GLN A 127 22.72 7.09 18.03
N VAL A 128 23.59 6.95 19.01
CA VAL A 128 24.20 8.08 19.73
C VAL A 128 25.59 8.38 19.18
N SER A 129 26.08 9.60 19.39
CA SER A 129 27.31 10.12 18.77
C SER A 129 28.59 9.33 19.07
N ASN A 130 28.58 8.46 20.09
CA ASN A 130 29.68 7.57 20.43
C ASN A 130 29.62 6.20 19.71
N GLY A 131 28.69 6.01 18.77
CA GLY A 131 28.49 4.76 18.03
C GLY A 131 27.72 3.68 18.80
N GLY A 132 27.20 3.99 19.99
CA GLY A 132 26.31 3.11 20.73
C GLY A 132 24.84 3.23 20.31
N VAL A 133 24.03 2.28 20.76
CA VAL A 133 22.56 2.33 20.61
C VAL A 133 21.95 2.66 21.97
N ALA A 134 21.26 3.80 22.06
CA ALA A 134 20.44 4.16 23.21
C ALA A 134 19.03 3.62 23.01
N LYS A 135 18.52 2.87 24.00
CA LYS A 135 17.11 2.46 24.06
C LYS A 135 16.35 3.43 24.93
N MET A 136 15.22 3.94 24.43
CA MET A 136 14.34 4.77 25.24
C MET A 136 12.87 4.43 24.99
N THR A 137 12.04 4.78 25.96
CA THR A 137 10.59 4.66 25.85
C THR A 137 10.02 5.96 25.32
N TRP A 138 9.21 5.86 24.27
CA TRP A 138 8.55 6.98 23.62
C TRP A 138 7.04 6.79 23.66
N LEU A 139 6.30 7.79 24.14
CA LEU A 139 4.85 7.84 24.06
C LEU A 139 4.48 8.81 22.91
N PRO A 140 3.87 8.34 21.80
CA PRO A 140 3.61 9.19 20.65
C PRO A 140 2.72 10.39 20.97
N ARG A 141 1.59 10.12 21.62
CA ARG A 141 0.61 11.11 22.09
C ARG A 141 0.40 10.93 23.58
N GLY A 142 0.79 11.93 24.37
CA GLY A 142 0.77 11.86 25.83
C GLY A 142 0.23 13.13 26.49
N PRO A 143 -0.07 13.06 27.80
CA PRO A 143 -0.47 14.23 28.57
C PRO A 143 0.68 15.25 28.67
N ILE A 144 0.34 16.49 29.01
CA ILE A 144 1.32 17.54 29.27
C ILE A 144 2.22 17.08 30.43
N SER A 145 3.53 17.00 30.17
CA SER A 145 4.53 16.67 31.18
C SER A 145 4.66 17.79 32.22
N ALA A 146 5.32 17.50 33.36
CA ALA A 146 5.51 18.48 34.43
C ALA A 146 6.26 19.76 34.00
N ASN A 147 7.06 19.70 32.93
CA ASN A 147 7.75 20.85 32.35
C ASN A 147 6.99 21.51 31.19
N GLY A 148 5.72 21.18 30.99
CA GLY A 148 4.84 21.80 29.98
C GLY A 148 5.05 21.28 28.56
N MET A 149 5.76 20.16 28.37
CA MET A 149 5.97 19.55 27.05
C MET A 149 4.86 18.56 26.71
N THR A 150 4.48 18.51 25.44
CA THR A 150 3.63 17.47 24.87
C THR A 150 4.23 16.96 23.58
N SER A 151 3.97 15.70 23.27
CA SER A 151 4.26 15.11 21.96
C SER A 151 2.97 14.71 21.25
N ASP A 152 3.00 14.83 19.93
CA ASP A 152 1.91 14.33 19.08
C ASP A 152 2.45 13.92 17.71
N VAL A 153 1.67 13.10 17.00
CA VAL A 153 1.90 12.76 15.60
C VAL A 153 0.79 13.38 14.75
N GLU A 154 1.14 13.79 13.53
CA GLU A 154 0.22 14.43 12.60
C GLU A 154 -0.15 13.44 11.49
N CYS A 155 -1.44 13.15 11.35
CA CYS A 155 -1.94 12.37 10.22
C CYS A 155 -2.08 13.25 8.98
N ILE A 156 -2.14 12.65 7.79
CA ILE A 156 -2.32 13.41 6.55
C ILE A 156 -3.58 14.27 6.58
N GLN A 157 -4.65 13.77 7.23
CA GLN A 157 -5.90 14.49 7.39
C GLN A 157 -5.77 15.75 8.25
N ASP A 158 -4.81 15.79 9.17
CA ASP A 158 -4.60 16.94 10.07
C ASP A 158 -3.89 18.09 9.32
N VAL A 159 -3.20 17.78 8.22
CA VAL A 159 -2.39 18.70 7.41
C VAL A 159 -2.99 18.95 6.02
N GLU A 160 -4.02 18.20 5.65
CA GLU A 160 -4.91 18.49 4.53
C GLU A 160 -5.67 19.80 4.77
N SER A 161 -5.91 20.56 3.70
CA SER A 161 -6.73 21.76 3.82
C SER A 161 -8.16 21.39 4.16
N SER A 162 -8.81 22.14 5.06
CA SER A 162 -10.21 21.91 5.47
C SER A 162 -11.21 21.89 4.31
N TYR A 163 -10.82 22.44 3.16
CA TYR A 163 -11.57 22.44 1.90
C TYR A 163 -11.43 21.15 1.07
N ALA A 164 -10.57 20.22 1.48
CA ALA A 164 -10.40 18.89 0.88
C ALA A 164 -11.58 17.93 1.16
N GLN A 165 -12.67 18.43 1.73
CA GLN A 165 -13.92 17.70 1.87
C GLN A 165 -14.93 18.11 0.77
N PRO A 166 -14.89 17.50 -0.42
CA PRO A 166 -16.09 17.20 -1.15
C PRO A 166 -16.47 15.74 -0.89
N GLN A 167 -17.77 15.48 -0.76
CA GLN A 167 -18.36 14.14 -0.78
C GLN A 167 -18.18 13.40 -2.14
N SER A 168 -17.30 13.91 -2.99
CA SER A 168 -16.93 13.43 -4.32
C SER A 168 -15.40 13.51 -4.47
N PHE A 169 -14.81 12.60 -5.23
CA PHE A 169 -13.39 12.62 -5.57
C PHE A 169 -12.99 14.06 -5.96
N PRO A 170 -11.95 14.67 -5.35
CA PRO A 170 -11.53 16.02 -5.72
C PRO A 170 -11.34 16.09 -7.24
N ASP A 171 -11.67 17.23 -7.85
CA ASP A 171 -11.60 17.48 -9.30
C ASP A 171 -10.17 17.24 -9.83
N LEU A 172 -9.81 15.97 -10.02
CA LEU A 172 -8.51 15.51 -10.50
C LEU A 172 -8.66 15.07 -11.94
N TRP A 173 -7.99 15.77 -12.85
CA TRP A 173 -8.11 15.58 -14.28
C TRP A 173 -6.80 15.07 -14.88
N LEU A 174 -6.90 14.52 -16.10
CA LEU A 174 -5.73 14.13 -16.88
C LEU A 174 -4.79 15.34 -17.04
N GLY A 175 -3.50 15.14 -16.81
CA GLY A 175 -2.51 16.21 -16.89
C GLY A 175 -2.32 17.01 -15.62
N ASP A 176 -3.14 16.80 -14.57
CA ASP A 176 -2.96 17.52 -13.30
C ASP A 176 -1.65 17.13 -12.61
N ASP A 177 -1.02 18.13 -12.00
CA ASP A 177 0.20 17.97 -11.22
C ASP A 177 -0.09 17.37 -9.84
N LEU A 178 0.69 16.34 -9.53
CA LEU A 178 0.70 15.65 -8.26
C LEU A 178 2.12 15.62 -7.68
N PHE A 179 2.20 15.44 -6.37
CA PHE A 179 3.45 15.22 -5.65
C PHE A 179 3.35 13.91 -4.87
N ILE A 180 4.35 13.06 -5.07
CA ILE A 180 4.54 11.80 -4.36
C ILE A 180 5.65 12.03 -3.35
N MET A 181 5.32 11.97 -2.07
CA MET A 181 6.27 12.24 -0.98
C MET A 181 6.76 10.91 -0.40
N GLY A 182 8.02 10.56 -0.62
CA GLY A 182 8.56 9.29 -0.14
C GLY A 182 10.08 9.23 -0.06
N TYR A 183 10.59 8.01 0.15
CA TYR A 183 11.99 7.75 0.48
C TYR A 183 12.67 6.91 -0.60
N PRO A 184 12.98 7.48 -1.77
CA PRO A 184 13.59 6.73 -2.87
C PRO A 184 14.97 6.24 -2.45
N ARG A 185 15.21 4.92 -2.43
CA ARG A 185 16.47 4.31 -1.98
C ARG A 185 16.91 4.75 -0.57
N ALA A 186 15.96 4.89 0.34
CA ALA A 186 16.19 5.40 1.70
C ALA A 186 16.76 6.84 1.77
N LEU A 187 16.75 7.57 0.66
CA LEU A 187 17.21 8.96 0.63
C LEU A 187 16.22 9.86 1.35
N SER A 188 16.76 10.73 2.19
CA SER A 188 16.05 11.79 2.90
C SER A 188 16.94 13.03 2.96
N ASP A 189 16.39 14.17 3.38
CA ASP A 189 17.19 15.36 3.66
C ASP A 189 17.96 15.24 4.99
N LEU A 190 18.70 16.29 5.36
CA LEU A 190 19.47 16.33 6.62
C LEU A 190 18.61 16.19 7.90
N PHE A 191 17.30 16.37 7.79
CA PHE A 191 16.32 16.27 8.88
C PHE A 191 15.47 14.99 8.78
N GLY A 192 15.79 14.09 7.84
CA GLY A 192 15.05 12.85 7.61
C GLY A 192 13.72 13.02 6.89
N GLN A 193 13.46 14.18 6.27
CA GLN A 193 12.22 14.44 5.53
C GLN A 193 12.15 13.63 4.22
N PRO A 194 10.93 13.26 3.78
CA PRO A 194 10.73 12.62 2.49
C PRO A 194 11.11 13.56 1.34
N LEU A 195 11.48 12.96 0.21
CA LEU A 195 11.65 13.69 -1.03
C LEU A 195 10.32 13.84 -1.76
N TRP A 196 10.09 15.03 -2.31
CA TRP A 196 8.92 15.32 -3.11
C TRP A 196 9.21 15.05 -4.58
N LYS A 197 8.48 14.11 -5.18
CA LYS A 197 8.55 13.81 -6.61
C LYS A 197 7.30 14.29 -7.32
N ARG A 198 7.49 15.20 -8.29
CA ARG A 198 6.40 15.60 -9.18
C ARG A 198 5.97 14.42 -10.06
N ALA A 199 4.67 14.28 -10.22
CA ALA A 199 3.99 13.30 -11.05
C ALA A 199 2.85 13.98 -11.80
N THR A 200 2.38 13.35 -12.87
CA THR A 200 1.24 13.85 -13.66
C THR A 200 0.17 12.78 -13.75
N VAL A 201 -1.11 13.12 -13.66
CA VAL A 201 -2.21 12.16 -13.87
C VAL A 201 -2.16 11.62 -15.31
N ALA A 202 -2.01 10.29 -15.44
CA ALA A 202 -1.82 9.60 -16.71
C ALA A 202 -3.02 8.73 -17.14
N SER A 203 -3.98 8.47 -16.25
CA SER A 203 -5.26 7.83 -16.60
C SER A 203 -6.43 8.49 -15.88
N SER A 204 -7.65 8.34 -16.44
CA SER A 204 -8.88 8.95 -15.91
C SER A 204 -9.17 8.51 -14.46
N PRO A 205 -9.07 9.40 -13.45
CA PRO A 205 -9.33 9.06 -12.06
C PRO A 205 -10.80 8.72 -11.78
N GLN A 206 -11.72 9.29 -12.57
CA GLN A 206 -13.18 9.08 -12.42
C GLN A 206 -13.70 7.79 -13.07
N SER A 207 -12.85 7.00 -13.76
CA SER A 207 -13.30 5.95 -14.68
C SER A 207 -13.96 4.71 -14.05
N GLY A 208 -14.20 4.70 -12.74
CA GLY A 208 -15.19 3.81 -12.12
C GLY A 208 -15.00 2.31 -12.36
N THR A 209 -13.77 1.85 -12.61
CA THR A 209 -13.48 0.41 -12.63
C THR A 209 -13.78 -0.18 -11.24
N ARG A 210 -14.03 -1.49 -11.15
CA ARG A 210 -14.24 -2.19 -9.86
C ARG A 210 -13.11 -1.95 -8.84
N VAL A 211 -11.96 -1.47 -9.29
CA VAL A 211 -10.74 -1.27 -8.51
C VAL A 211 -10.38 0.22 -8.56
N LYS A 212 -10.65 0.96 -7.48
CA LYS A 212 -10.46 2.41 -7.40
C LYS A 212 -8.97 2.81 -7.36
N HIS A 213 -8.30 2.75 -8.50
CA HIS A 213 -6.95 3.27 -8.69
C HIS A 213 -6.86 4.07 -9.99
N PHE A 214 -5.81 4.86 -10.14
CA PHE A 214 -5.46 5.56 -11.37
C PHE A 214 -3.96 5.55 -11.58
N LEU A 215 -3.53 5.85 -12.80
CA LEU A 215 -2.15 5.84 -13.22
C LEU A 215 -1.58 7.26 -13.20
N VAL A 216 -0.30 7.36 -12.84
CA VAL A 216 0.46 8.60 -12.85
C VAL A 216 1.77 8.42 -13.60
N ASP A 217 2.19 9.42 -14.36
CA ASP A 217 3.52 9.50 -14.92
C ASP A 217 4.48 10.12 -13.90
N CYS A 218 5.46 9.35 -13.45
CA CYS A 218 6.45 9.75 -12.48
C CYS A 218 7.72 8.92 -12.62
N ALA A 219 8.88 9.60 -12.66
CA ALA A 219 10.18 8.96 -12.51
C ALA A 219 10.41 8.47 -11.07
N SER A 220 9.68 7.45 -10.60
CA SER A 220 9.80 6.92 -9.24
C SER A 220 11.09 6.12 -9.03
N ARG A 221 11.32 5.60 -7.82
CA ARG A 221 12.39 4.64 -7.47
C ARG A 221 11.88 3.69 -6.39
N GLU A 222 12.57 2.55 -6.21
CA GLU A 222 12.42 1.69 -5.04
C GLU A 222 12.44 2.53 -3.74
N GLY A 223 11.66 2.16 -2.73
CA GLY A 223 11.48 2.96 -1.51
C GLY A 223 10.29 3.94 -1.55
N MET A 224 9.75 4.26 -2.73
CA MET A 224 8.59 5.15 -2.85
C MET A 224 7.24 4.44 -2.62
N SER A 225 7.19 3.11 -2.66
CA SER A 225 5.95 2.34 -2.47
C SER A 225 5.33 2.62 -1.11
N GLY A 226 4.04 2.94 -1.10
CA GLY A 226 3.24 3.35 0.05
C GLY A 226 3.25 4.87 0.32
N ALA A 227 3.89 5.67 -0.54
CA ALA A 227 3.92 7.12 -0.41
C ALA A 227 2.56 7.80 -0.62
N PRO A 228 2.25 8.86 0.14
CA PRO A 228 1.14 9.74 -0.18
C PRO A 228 1.28 10.38 -1.56
N VAL A 229 0.14 10.51 -2.22
CA VAL A 229 -0.01 11.32 -3.44
C VAL A 229 -0.90 12.50 -3.12
N VAL A 230 -0.37 13.71 -3.31
CA VAL A 230 -1.06 14.96 -2.98
C VAL A 230 -1.04 15.95 -4.14
N SER A 231 -2.08 16.78 -4.25
CA SER A 231 -1.93 18.08 -4.92
C SER A 231 -1.44 19.10 -3.90
N TYR A 232 -0.52 19.96 -4.30
CA TYR A 232 0.02 21.01 -3.45
C TYR A 232 0.05 22.35 -4.18
N ASN A 233 -0.59 23.37 -3.59
CA ASN A 233 -0.55 24.74 -4.10
C ASN A 233 -0.03 25.69 -3.02
N ARG A 234 1.22 26.16 -3.18
CA ARG A 234 1.88 27.08 -2.23
C ARG A 234 1.13 28.40 -2.04
N THR A 235 0.48 28.91 -3.08
CA THR A 235 -0.22 30.21 -3.05
C THR A 235 -1.64 30.10 -2.50
N GLY A 236 -2.14 28.88 -2.31
CA GLY A 236 -3.52 28.63 -1.91
C GLY A 236 -4.55 28.89 -2.99
N LEU A 237 -4.13 29.05 -4.25
CA LEU A 237 -5.02 29.25 -5.40
C LEU A 237 -5.74 27.94 -5.71
N THR A 238 -6.92 27.76 -5.12
CA THR A 238 -7.81 26.64 -5.40
C THR A 238 -9.12 27.16 -5.97
N MET A 239 -9.64 26.46 -6.98
CA MET A 239 -10.99 26.67 -7.51
C MET A 239 -11.89 25.59 -6.94
N ASN A 240 -12.98 25.98 -6.28
CA ASN A 240 -14.02 25.07 -5.83
C ASN A 240 -15.39 25.68 -6.16
N GLY A 241 -16.15 25.05 -7.04
CA GLY A 241 -17.50 25.50 -7.41
C GLY A 241 -17.60 26.96 -7.91
N GLY A 242 -16.50 27.52 -8.45
CA GLY A 242 -16.44 28.90 -8.93
C GLY A 242 -15.89 29.95 -7.95
N ALA A 243 -15.57 29.58 -6.70
CA ALA A 243 -14.88 30.46 -5.75
C ALA A 243 -13.36 30.27 -5.82
N ILE A 244 -12.60 31.38 -5.84
CA ILE A 244 -11.13 31.39 -5.77
C ILE A 244 -10.72 31.74 -4.34
N GLN A 245 -9.98 30.84 -3.70
CA GLN A 245 -9.31 31.15 -2.43
C GLN A 245 -7.85 31.53 -2.69
N VAL A 246 -7.29 32.40 -1.85
CA VAL A 246 -5.91 32.88 -1.94
C VAL A 246 -5.36 33.01 -0.52
N GLY A 247 -4.09 32.64 -0.31
CA GLY A 247 -3.32 33.10 0.87
C GLY A 247 -2.86 32.03 1.86
N THR A 248 -3.34 30.78 1.76
CA THR A 248 -2.85 29.66 2.60
C THR A 248 -2.48 28.45 1.73
N PRO A 249 -1.28 27.88 1.87
CA PRO A 249 -0.89 26.68 1.12
C PRO A 249 -1.97 25.60 1.22
N THR A 250 -2.31 24.98 0.09
CA THR A 250 -3.32 23.93 0.03
C THR A 250 -2.67 22.59 -0.24
N THR A 251 -3.03 21.59 0.57
CA THR A 251 -2.70 20.17 0.36
C THR A 251 -3.99 19.37 0.25
N ILE A 252 -4.10 18.54 -0.78
CA ILE A 252 -5.22 17.61 -0.99
C ILE A 252 -4.64 16.21 -1.16
N PHE A 253 -5.05 15.26 -0.33
CA PHE A 253 -4.62 13.86 -0.42
C PHE A 253 -5.55 13.08 -1.36
N HIS A 254 -4.94 12.42 -2.35
CA HIS A 254 -5.65 11.64 -3.37
C HIS A 254 -5.58 10.14 -3.11
N GLY A 255 -4.49 9.66 -2.53
CA GLY A 255 -4.29 8.22 -2.39
C GLY A 255 -2.85 7.79 -2.12
N ILE A 256 -2.64 6.48 -2.23
CA ILE A 256 -1.40 5.78 -1.91
C ILE A 256 -0.76 5.29 -3.21
N TYR A 257 0.47 5.72 -3.46
CA TYR A 257 1.30 5.21 -4.57
C TYR A 257 1.84 3.82 -4.21
N THR A 258 1.78 2.82 -5.11
CA THR A 258 2.31 1.47 -4.79
C THR A 258 3.28 0.91 -5.81
N SER A 259 2.88 0.67 -7.06
CA SER A 259 3.69 -0.09 -8.02
C SER A 259 3.89 0.64 -9.33
N ARG A 260 4.81 0.12 -10.17
CA ARG A 260 4.92 0.49 -11.59
C ARG A 260 4.15 -0.50 -12.44
N VAL A 261 3.60 -0.02 -13.54
CA VAL A 261 3.05 -0.86 -14.60
C VAL A 261 4.13 -1.12 -15.64
N GLY A 262 4.59 -2.36 -15.80
CA GLY A 262 5.52 -2.74 -16.87
C GLY A 262 6.21 -4.09 -16.63
N LYS A 263 6.45 -4.85 -17.72
CA LYS A 263 7.35 -6.02 -17.69
C LYS A 263 8.80 -5.53 -17.54
N ALA A 264 9.64 -6.35 -16.93
CA ALA A 264 11.00 -6.06 -16.46
C ALA A 264 12.06 -5.67 -17.52
N ASP A 265 11.67 -5.22 -18.72
CA ASP A 265 12.60 -4.90 -19.80
C ASP A 265 12.70 -3.40 -20.06
N LEU A 266 13.88 -2.85 -19.72
CA LEU A 266 14.67 -1.72 -20.27
C LEU A 266 14.01 -0.36 -20.64
N PHE A 267 12.70 -0.31 -20.79
CA PHE A 267 11.84 0.87 -20.81
C PHE A 267 10.69 0.64 -19.83
N GLU A 268 11.04 0.39 -18.56
CA GLU A 268 10.04 0.37 -17.48
C GLU A 268 9.21 1.64 -17.63
N ALA A 269 7.94 1.49 -17.99
CA ALA A 269 7.07 2.63 -18.14
C ALA A 269 7.15 3.39 -16.82
N GLN A 270 7.39 4.71 -16.86
CA GLN A 270 7.43 5.58 -15.68
C GLN A 270 6.01 5.77 -15.11
N ILE A 271 5.14 4.79 -15.32
CA ILE A 271 3.73 4.80 -14.99
C ILE A 271 3.56 4.08 -13.66
N GLY A 272 3.19 4.84 -12.66
CA GLY A 272 2.86 4.36 -11.33
C GLY A 272 1.37 4.17 -11.12
N THR A 273 1.02 3.29 -10.18
CA THR A 273 -0.36 3.08 -9.72
C THR A 273 -0.60 3.85 -8.43
N VAL A 274 -1.68 4.61 -8.38
CA VAL A 274 -2.18 5.31 -7.19
C VAL A 274 -3.53 4.73 -6.82
N TRP A 275 -3.58 4.09 -5.66
CA TRP A 275 -4.82 3.62 -5.05
C TRP A 275 -5.52 4.78 -4.39
N GLN A 276 -6.80 4.98 -4.72
CA GLN A 276 -7.58 6.08 -4.18
C GLN A 276 -7.65 6.01 -2.65
N ARG A 277 -7.74 7.16 -1.98
CA ARG A 277 -7.83 7.22 -0.50
C ARG A 277 -8.91 6.32 0.09
N THR A 278 -10.00 6.09 -0.64
CA THR A 278 -11.09 5.21 -0.23
C THR A 278 -10.64 3.77 0.01
N ALA A 279 -9.55 3.31 -0.62
CA ALA A 279 -8.99 1.99 -0.36
C ALA A 279 -8.53 1.86 1.09
N ALA A 280 -7.87 2.89 1.65
CA ALA A 280 -7.49 2.90 3.06
C ALA A 280 -8.73 2.90 3.97
N ASP A 281 -9.75 3.67 3.60
CA ASP A 281 -11.03 3.71 4.31
C ASP A 281 -11.73 2.34 4.35
N GLU A 282 -11.85 1.70 3.18
CA GLU A 282 -12.45 0.37 3.00
C GLU A 282 -11.69 -0.70 3.80
N ILE A 283 -10.34 -0.67 3.80
CA ILE A 283 -9.49 -1.58 4.59
C ILE A 283 -9.75 -1.42 6.08
N ILE A 284 -9.68 -0.19 6.58
CA ILE A 284 -9.79 0.11 8.01
C ILE A 284 -11.19 -0.20 8.53
N ASP A 285 -12.23 0.15 7.77
CA ASP A 285 -13.62 -0.12 8.17
C ASP A 285 -13.96 -1.61 8.14
N ALA A 286 -13.46 -2.35 7.15
CA ALA A 286 -13.69 -3.80 7.08
C ALA A 286 -12.93 -4.57 8.16
N GLY A 287 -11.75 -4.08 8.57
CA GLY A 287 -10.98 -4.67 9.66
C GLY A 287 -10.48 -6.09 9.38
N VAL A 288 -10.30 -6.45 8.09
CA VAL A 288 -9.89 -7.80 7.68
C VAL A 288 -8.38 -7.97 7.92
N PRO A 289 -7.96 -8.89 8.80
CA PRO A 289 -6.54 -9.17 9.00
C PRO A 289 -5.93 -9.85 7.77
N ALA A 290 -4.64 -9.65 7.54
CA ALA A 290 -3.93 -10.41 6.52
C ALA A 290 -3.87 -11.91 6.85
N SER A 291 -3.59 -12.73 5.83
CA SER A 291 -3.26 -14.14 6.04
C SER A 291 -1.80 -14.28 6.50
N PRO A 292 -1.48 -15.30 7.34
CA PRO A 292 -0.10 -15.57 7.75
C PRO A 292 0.83 -15.79 6.55
N SER A 293 2.07 -15.32 6.65
CA SER A 293 3.07 -15.32 5.58
C SER A 293 3.32 -16.71 4.99
N GLU A 294 3.25 -17.75 5.81
CA GLU A 294 3.41 -19.16 5.42
C GLU A 294 2.25 -19.73 4.58
N SER A 295 1.04 -19.19 4.73
CA SER A 295 -0.17 -19.65 4.04
C SER A 295 -0.65 -18.67 2.96
N LEU A 296 0.13 -17.60 2.76
CA LEU A 296 -0.23 -16.47 1.91
C LEU A 296 -0.26 -16.85 0.41
N GLU A 297 0.52 -17.84 -0.01
CA GLU A 297 0.54 -18.39 -1.37
C GLU A 297 -0.07 -19.80 -1.38
N ALA A 298 -0.97 -20.05 -2.32
CA ALA A 298 -1.65 -21.33 -2.49
C ALA A 298 -0.69 -22.37 -3.06
N TYR A 299 -0.78 -23.60 -2.54
CA TYR A 299 -0.01 -24.72 -3.07
C TYR A 299 -0.56 -25.17 -4.42
N ALA A 300 0.29 -25.79 -5.26
CA ALA A 300 -0.12 -26.35 -6.55
C ALA A 300 -1.33 -27.29 -6.44
N SER A 301 -1.38 -28.14 -5.40
CA SER A 301 -2.49 -29.05 -5.14
C SER A 301 -3.79 -28.32 -4.79
N GLU A 302 -3.70 -27.20 -4.09
CA GLU A 302 -4.85 -26.36 -3.75
C GLU A 302 -5.41 -25.69 -5.02
N ILE A 303 -4.55 -25.15 -5.88
CA ILE A 303 -4.93 -24.57 -7.17
C ILE A 303 -5.64 -25.62 -8.03
N GLU A 304 -5.07 -26.81 -8.15
CA GLU A 304 -5.67 -27.91 -8.91
C GLU A 304 -7.02 -28.34 -8.35
N ALA A 305 -7.16 -28.42 -7.02
CA ALA A 305 -8.41 -28.75 -6.37
C ALA A 305 -9.50 -27.70 -6.65
N VAL A 306 -9.18 -26.40 -6.58
CA VAL A 306 -10.13 -25.33 -6.87
C VAL A 306 -10.54 -25.34 -8.35
N ILE A 307 -9.60 -25.56 -9.27
CA ILE A 307 -9.89 -25.70 -10.71
C ILE A 307 -10.88 -26.86 -10.93
N GLU A 308 -10.63 -28.02 -10.33
CA GLU A 308 -11.50 -29.19 -10.50
C GLU A 308 -12.89 -28.97 -9.88
N GLN A 309 -12.96 -28.39 -8.68
CA GLN A 309 -14.22 -28.08 -8.01
C GLN A 309 -15.06 -27.02 -8.75
N SER A 310 -14.39 -26.06 -9.38
CA SER A 310 -15.06 -24.99 -10.13
C SER A 310 -15.39 -25.41 -11.57
N TRP A 311 -14.92 -26.56 -12.03
CA TRP A 311 -15.05 -26.98 -13.43
C TRP A 311 -16.50 -27.19 -13.84
N HIS A 312 -16.95 -26.51 -14.90
CA HIS A 312 -18.31 -26.66 -15.40
C HIS A 312 -18.55 -28.05 -16.01
N THR A 313 -19.74 -28.60 -15.77
CA THR A 313 -20.15 -29.93 -16.24
C THR A 313 -20.70 -29.94 -17.67
N ASP A 314 -20.91 -28.78 -18.27
CA ASP A 314 -21.48 -28.65 -19.61
C ASP A 314 -20.59 -29.29 -20.69
N ALA A 315 -21.22 -30.00 -21.62
CA ALA A 315 -20.54 -30.56 -22.78
C ALA A 315 -19.88 -29.44 -23.61
N GLY A 316 -18.60 -29.61 -23.95
CA GLY A 316 -17.82 -28.63 -24.71
C GLY A 316 -17.15 -27.54 -23.87
N PHE A 317 -17.30 -27.52 -22.54
CA PHE A 317 -16.59 -26.52 -21.71
C PHE A 317 -15.06 -26.63 -21.85
N ALA A 318 -14.52 -27.85 -21.85
CA ALA A 318 -13.08 -28.08 -22.02
C ALA A 318 -12.56 -27.60 -23.39
N GLU A 319 -13.36 -27.75 -24.46
CA GLU A 319 -13.04 -27.24 -25.79
C GLU A 319 -12.99 -25.71 -25.79
N LYS A 320 -14.00 -25.06 -25.18
CA LYS A 320 -14.02 -23.59 -25.03
C LYS A 320 -12.80 -23.05 -24.29
N MET A 321 -12.35 -23.72 -23.22
CA MET A 321 -11.17 -23.31 -22.46
C MET A 321 -9.87 -23.38 -23.27
N VAL A 322 -9.79 -24.25 -24.28
CA VAL A 322 -8.61 -24.34 -25.16
C VAL A 322 -8.71 -23.29 -26.27
N GLU A 323 -9.85 -23.23 -26.96
CA GLU A 323 -10.04 -22.47 -28.19
C GLU A 323 -10.15 -20.95 -27.96
N TRP A 324 -10.86 -20.53 -26.91
CA TRP A 324 -11.28 -19.13 -26.74
C TRP A 324 -10.67 -18.49 -25.49
N GLU A 325 -10.11 -17.30 -25.66
CA GLU A 325 -9.48 -16.55 -24.55
C GLU A 325 -10.50 -15.97 -23.57
N ALA A 326 -11.55 -15.31 -24.06
CA ALA A 326 -12.50 -14.64 -23.17
C ALA A 326 -13.21 -15.57 -22.15
N PRO A 327 -13.70 -16.77 -22.52
CA PRO A 327 -14.25 -17.72 -21.54
C PRO A 327 -13.20 -18.19 -20.52
N ARG A 328 -11.95 -18.36 -20.96
CA ARG A 328 -10.84 -18.76 -20.10
C ARG A 328 -10.46 -17.67 -19.10
N GLU A 329 -10.45 -16.39 -19.50
CA GLU A 329 -10.22 -15.28 -18.56
C GLU A 329 -11.36 -15.13 -17.55
N TYR A 330 -12.61 -15.35 -17.97
CA TYR A 330 -13.74 -15.38 -17.04
C TYR A 330 -13.62 -16.52 -16.02
N PHE A 331 -13.24 -17.72 -16.47
CA PHE A 331 -13.04 -18.85 -15.57
C PHE A 331 -11.83 -18.64 -14.64
N LEU A 332 -10.74 -18.08 -15.15
CA LEU A 332 -9.58 -17.66 -14.37
C LEU A 332 -9.98 -16.70 -13.25
N GLN A 333 -10.81 -15.68 -13.55
CA GLN A 333 -11.31 -14.75 -12.54
C GLN A 333 -12.03 -15.49 -11.40
N SER A 334 -12.94 -16.42 -11.72
CA SER A 334 -13.66 -17.21 -10.70
C SER A 334 -12.73 -18.09 -9.86
N VAL A 335 -11.76 -18.75 -10.48
CA VAL A 335 -10.76 -19.57 -9.77
C VAL A 335 -9.89 -18.71 -8.86
N MET A 336 -9.45 -17.54 -9.34
CA MET A 336 -8.66 -16.60 -8.55
C MET A 336 -9.44 -16.00 -7.37
N GLU A 337 -10.73 -15.72 -7.54
CA GLU A 337 -11.62 -15.31 -6.45
C GLU A 337 -11.75 -16.40 -5.39
N ALA A 338 -11.94 -17.66 -5.81
CA ALA A 338 -12.00 -18.82 -4.91
C ALA A 338 -10.66 -19.10 -4.19
N LEU A 339 -9.53 -18.80 -4.83
CA LEU A 339 -8.21 -18.86 -4.21
C LEU A 339 -7.89 -17.64 -3.34
N HIS A 340 -8.79 -16.64 -3.26
CA HIS A 340 -8.56 -15.37 -2.60
C HIS A 340 -7.29 -14.66 -3.10
N GLY A 341 -7.02 -14.75 -4.40
CA GLY A 341 -5.88 -14.12 -5.06
C GLY A 341 -4.52 -14.68 -4.65
N ARG A 342 -4.44 -15.83 -3.97
CA ARG A 342 -3.21 -16.40 -3.42
C ARG A 342 -2.32 -17.14 -4.44
N ALA A 343 -2.46 -16.86 -5.73
CA ALA A 343 -1.67 -17.51 -6.78
C ALA A 343 -1.31 -16.52 -7.91
N ASP A 344 -0.30 -16.84 -8.72
CA ASP A 344 0.01 -16.11 -9.95
C ASP A 344 -1.09 -16.40 -11.00
N PRO A 345 -1.84 -15.41 -11.49
CA PRO A 345 -2.85 -15.62 -12.52
C PRO A 345 -2.31 -16.31 -13.79
N SER A 346 -1.02 -16.12 -14.10
CA SER A 346 -0.38 -16.74 -15.27
C SER A 346 -0.21 -18.24 -15.06
N ASP A 347 0.23 -18.67 -13.86
CA ASP A 347 0.34 -20.09 -13.51
C ASP A 347 -1.04 -20.77 -13.47
N VAL A 348 -2.03 -20.11 -12.87
CA VAL A 348 -3.41 -20.62 -12.84
C VAL A 348 -3.98 -20.76 -14.25
N ARG A 349 -3.71 -19.80 -15.15
CA ARG A 349 -4.12 -19.87 -16.56
C ARG A 349 -3.51 -21.08 -17.28
N GLU A 350 -2.22 -21.35 -17.07
CA GLU A 350 -1.55 -22.52 -17.64
C GLU A 350 -2.15 -23.83 -17.11
N ARG A 351 -2.42 -23.90 -15.80
CA ARG A 351 -3.06 -25.08 -15.18
C ARG A 351 -4.48 -25.33 -15.68
N ILE A 352 -5.26 -24.27 -15.91
CA ILE A 352 -6.60 -24.37 -16.53
C ILE A 352 -6.49 -24.99 -17.94
N LEU A 353 -5.52 -24.54 -18.75
CA LEU A 353 -5.26 -25.07 -20.08
C LEU A 353 -4.88 -26.55 -20.04
N ASP A 354 -4.01 -26.94 -19.12
CA ASP A 354 -3.60 -28.34 -18.98
C ASP A 354 -4.73 -29.24 -18.45
N ALA A 355 -5.58 -28.74 -17.54
CA ALA A 355 -6.79 -29.43 -17.13
C ALA A 355 -7.76 -29.63 -18.31
N ALA A 356 -7.96 -28.61 -19.15
CA ALA A 356 -8.81 -28.68 -20.33
C ALA A 356 -8.33 -29.75 -21.33
N ARG A 357 -7.03 -29.73 -21.65
CA ARG A 357 -6.39 -30.70 -22.57
C ARG A 357 -6.50 -32.13 -22.06
N ARG A 358 -6.28 -32.37 -20.77
CA ARG A 358 -6.43 -33.70 -20.15
C ARG A 358 -7.86 -34.22 -20.27
N LYS A 359 -8.87 -33.39 -19.99
CA LYS A 359 -10.28 -33.76 -20.07
C LYS A 359 -10.73 -34.05 -21.51
N LEU A 360 -10.25 -33.29 -22.49
CA LEU A 360 -10.48 -33.55 -23.92
C LEU A 360 -9.86 -34.89 -24.35
N GLY A 361 -8.59 -35.14 -24.00
CA GLY A 361 -7.93 -36.41 -24.31
C GLY A 361 -8.64 -37.63 -23.71
N ALA A 362 -9.15 -37.51 -22.48
CA ALA A 362 -9.93 -38.58 -21.84
C ALA A 362 -11.28 -38.83 -22.52
N LEU A 363 -11.93 -37.80 -23.06
CA LEU A 363 -13.17 -37.93 -23.84
C LEU A 363 -12.92 -38.65 -25.17
N SER A 364 -11.87 -38.27 -25.90
CA SER A 364 -11.50 -38.94 -27.15
C SER A 364 -11.13 -40.41 -26.95
N ALA A 365 -10.44 -40.74 -25.85
CA ALA A 365 -10.11 -42.13 -25.50
C ALA A 365 -11.35 -42.97 -25.20
N LYS A 366 -12.36 -42.40 -24.50
CA LYS A 366 -13.64 -43.07 -24.22
C LYS A 366 -14.53 -43.25 -25.46
N GLN A 367 -14.38 -42.40 -26.48
CA GLN A 367 -15.13 -42.52 -27.74
C GLN A 367 -14.49 -43.53 -28.71
N ALA A 368 -13.21 -43.85 -28.52
CA ALA A 368 -12.47 -44.82 -29.34
C ALA A 368 -12.49 -46.26 -28.76
N SER A 369 -12.92 -46.42 -27.50
CA SER A 369 -13.18 -47.69 -26.82
C SER A 369 -14.65 -48.07 -26.90
#